data_AF-A0AAD4PJI8-F1
#
_entry.id   AF-A0AAD4PJI8-F1
#
_cell.length_a   1.000
_cell.length_b   1.000
_cell.length_c   1.000
_cell.angle_alpha   90.00
_cell.angle_beta   90.00
_cell.angle_gamma   90.00
#
_symmetry.space_group_name_H-M   'P 1'
#
loop_
_entity.id
_entity.type
_entity.pdbx_description
1 polymer ?
#
loop_
_entity_poly.entity_id
_entity_poly.type
_entity_poly.pdbx_seq_one_letter_code
_entity_poly.pdbx_strand_id
1 'polypeptide(L)'
;SSVLMQSGDCKYSPKFFDNFTLSITNNTLNLDMITKKRFTRGFKVHVDFSISLGATKHYQSVFTHIMDTCGVVSAVKNNIFKAWFQSMLEHGNFMYNCPVIEGHYFLHNWKLAPQLIPQYLYAGDYRVTGHFFFGKFKTKTEQFVLDLTVFALLKKN
;
A
#
# COMPACT_ATOMS: atom_id res chain seq x y z
N SER A 1 7.75 -5.98 -18.64
CA SER A 1 8.33 -5.44 -17.41
C SER A 1 8.16 -6.43 -16.27
N SER A 2 9.08 -6.45 -15.31
CA SER A 2 9.01 -7.29 -14.11
C SER A 2 9.38 -6.48 -12.86
N VAL A 3 8.75 -6.80 -11.73
CA VAL A 3 9.01 -6.16 -10.43
C VAL A 3 9.67 -7.16 -9.50
N LEU A 4 10.73 -6.71 -8.85
CA LEU A 4 11.42 -7.41 -7.77
C LEU A 4 11.25 -6.62 -6.47
N MET A 5 10.39 -7.10 -5.59
CA MET A 5 10.24 -6.58 -4.23
C MET A 5 11.49 -6.92 -3.43
N GLN A 6 12.14 -5.91 -2.85
CA GLN A 6 13.42 -6.04 -2.16
C GLN A 6 13.23 -6.11 -0.64
N SER A 7 12.55 -5.12 -0.07
CA SER A 7 12.29 -5.01 1.36
C SER A 7 11.06 -4.17 1.64
N GLY A 8 10.50 -4.33 2.84
CA GLY A 8 9.37 -3.56 3.32
C GLY A 8 9.58 -3.18 4.78
N ASP A 9 8.99 -2.06 5.18
CA ASP A 9 8.94 -1.59 6.55
C ASP A 9 7.53 -1.10 6.88
N CYS A 10 7.13 -1.24 8.14
CA CYS A 10 5.84 -0.78 8.61
C CYS A 10 5.92 -0.22 10.01
N LYS A 11 5.12 0.83 10.27
CA LYS A 11 4.88 1.37 11.60
C LYS A 11 3.38 1.49 11.80
N TYR A 12 2.85 0.90 12.86
CA TYR A 12 1.41 0.93 13.12
C TYR A 12 1.09 1.63 14.44
N SER A 13 -0.14 2.12 14.54
CA SER A 13 -0.66 2.72 15.75
C SER A 13 -1.31 1.65 16.65
N PRO A 14 -0.86 1.47 17.91
CA PRO A 14 -1.45 0.48 18.83
C PRO A 14 -2.89 0.83 19.25
N LYS A 15 -3.37 2.03 18.90
CA LYS A 15 -4.77 2.46 19.03
C LYS A 15 -5.70 1.73 18.05
N PHE A 16 -5.18 1.33 16.90
CA PHE A 16 -5.95 0.73 15.80
C PHE A 16 -5.62 -0.73 15.56
N PHE A 17 -4.43 -1.19 15.95
CA PHE A 17 -3.98 -2.57 15.76
C PHE A 17 -3.49 -3.19 17.07
N ASP A 18 -3.73 -4.49 17.24
CA ASP A 18 -3.03 -5.34 18.21
C ASP A 18 -1.68 -5.76 17.67
N ASN A 19 -1.66 -6.15 16.38
CA ASN A 19 -0.46 -6.55 15.68
C ASN A 19 -0.55 -6.12 14.22
N PHE A 20 0.59 -5.84 13.63
CA PHE A 20 0.74 -5.64 12.20
C PHE A 20 2.15 -6.08 11.80
N THR A 21 2.24 -6.98 10.84
CA THR A 21 3.50 -7.48 10.30
C THR A 21 3.49 -7.37 8.78
N LEU A 22 4.66 -7.04 8.24
CA LEU A 22 4.93 -6.98 6.82
C LEU A 22 6.23 -7.74 6.56
N SER A 23 6.21 -8.65 5.61
CA SER A 23 7.42 -9.36 5.19
C SER A 23 7.45 -9.54 3.68
N ILE A 24 8.66 -9.55 3.13
CA ILE A 24 8.89 -9.82 1.72
C ILE A 24 9.77 -11.05 1.62
N THR A 25 9.22 -12.13 1.06
CA THR A 25 9.89 -13.42 0.91
C THR A 25 9.68 -13.92 -0.51
N ASN A 26 10.76 -14.35 -1.17
CA ASN A 26 10.71 -14.89 -2.54
C ASN A 26 10.00 -13.98 -3.56
N ASN A 27 10.21 -12.66 -3.49
CA ASN A 27 9.53 -11.65 -4.34
C ASN A 27 7.99 -11.65 -4.18
N THR A 28 7.52 -12.01 -2.99
CA THR A 28 6.11 -11.92 -2.61
C THR A 28 5.98 -11.14 -1.32
N LEU A 29 4.90 -10.38 -1.21
CA LEU A 29 4.55 -9.60 -0.04
C LEU A 29 3.56 -10.40 0.81
N ASN A 30 3.87 -10.50 2.09
CA ASN A 30 3.03 -11.08 3.11
C ASN A 30 2.70 -10.02 4.15
N LEU A 31 1.44 -9.97 4.56
CA LEU A 31 0.94 -9.05 5.57
C LEU A 31 0.04 -9.82 6.52
N ASP A 32 0.20 -9.61 7.82
CA ASP A 32 -0.71 -10.12 8.85
C ASP A 32 -1.02 -9.00 9.83
N MET A 33 -2.31 -8.77 10.10
CA MET A 33 -2.74 -7.71 11.01
C MET A 33 -3.97 -8.11 11.83
N ILE A 34 -3.99 -7.66 13.08
CA ILE A 34 -5.15 -7.78 13.97
C ILE A 34 -5.63 -6.37 14.30
N THR A 35 -6.85 -6.05 13.88
CA THR A 35 -7.44 -4.72 13.99
C THR A 35 -8.31 -4.61 15.23
N LYS A 36 -8.12 -3.55 16.03
CA LYS A 36 -8.89 -3.26 17.26
C LYS A 36 -10.14 -2.44 17.02
N LYS A 37 -10.16 -1.70 15.91
CA LYS A 37 -11.18 -0.71 15.60
C LYS A 37 -11.61 -0.86 14.16
N ARG A 38 -12.89 -0.55 13.96
CA ARG A 38 -13.48 -0.52 12.63
C ARG A 38 -12.95 0.67 11.84
N PHE A 39 -12.59 0.44 10.58
CA PHE A 39 -12.24 1.52 9.66
C PHE A 39 -13.48 1.97 8.91
N THR A 40 -13.95 3.18 9.23
CA THR A 40 -15.16 3.78 8.66
C THR A 40 -14.81 4.81 7.58
N ARG A 41 -15.83 5.46 7.01
CA ARG A 41 -15.64 6.53 6.01
C ARG A 41 -14.70 7.62 6.54
N GLY A 42 -13.88 8.17 5.65
CA GLY A 42 -12.86 9.15 6.01
C GLY A 42 -11.51 8.54 6.40
N PHE A 43 -11.37 7.21 6.32
CA PHE A 43 -10.08 6.54 6.34
C PHE A 43 -9.36 6.81 5.03
N LYS A 44 -8.20 7.48 5.10
CA LYS A 44 -7.46 7.95 3.93
C LYS A 44 -6.07 7.36 3.91
N VAL A 45 -5.50 7.29 2.71
CA VAL A 45 -4.11 6.95 2.47
C VAL A 45 -3.46 8.03 1.61
N HIS A 46 -2.35 8.58 2.08
CA HIS A 46 -1.43 9.36 1.26
C HIS A 46 -0.39 8.41 0.67
N VAL A 47 -0.48 8.15 -0.62
CA VAL A 47 0.46 7.28 -1.33
C VAL A 47 1.47 8.13 -2.09
N ASP A 48 2.75 7.82 -1.92
CA ASP A 48 3.86 8.40 -2.68
C ASP A 48 4.63 7.29 -3.40
N PHE A 49 4.79 7.45 -4.71
CA PHE A 49 5.72 6.68 -5.52
C PHE A 49 6.92 7.55 -5.79
N SER A 50 8.06 7.10 -5.32
CA SER A 50 9.34 7.72 -5.62
C SER A 50 10.20 6.78 -6.43
N ILE A 51 10.99 7.32 -7.35
CA ILE A 51 11.99 6.59 -8.14
C ILE A 51 13.39 7.11 -7.84
N SER A 52 14.37 6.23 -7.89
CA SER A 52 15.80 6.53 -7.90
C SER A 52 16.39 6.05 -9.24
N LEU A 53 16.95 6.99 -10.01
CA LEU A 53 17.58 6.73 -11.30
C LEU A 53 19.10 6.90 -11.15
N GLY A 54 19.80 5.84 -10.73
CA GLY A 54 21.27 5.83 -10.63
C GLY A 54 21.82 5.31 -9.30
N ALA A 55 23.14 5.42 -9.13
CA ALA A 55 23.87 4.87 -7.97
C ALA A 55 23.63 5.61 -6.65
N THR A 56 23.11 6.84 -6.70
CA THR A 56 22.76 7.61 -5.51
C THR A 56 21.32 7.27 -5.08
N LYS A 57 21.09 6.97 -3.80
CA LYS A 57 19.76 6.61 -3.25
C LYS A 57 18.85 7.83 -3.06
N HIS A 58 18.89 8.79 -4.00
CA HIS A 58 18.02 9.96 -3.97
C HIS A 58 16.70 9.64 -4.65
N TYR A 59 15.69 9.35 -3.83
CA TYR A 59 14.33 9.10 -4.27
C TYR A 59 13.61 10.42 -4.60
N GLN A 60 13.12 10.54 -5.83
CA GLN A 60 12.30 11.67 -6.29
C GLN A 60 10.86 11.21 -6.48
N SER A 61 9.91 11.95 -5.90
CA SER A 61 8.48 11.66 -6.05
C SER A 61 8.06 11.82 -7.51
N VAL A 62 7.48 10.77 -8.08
CA VAL A 62 6.90 10.77 -9.43
C VAL A 62 5.38 10.84 -9.40
N PHE A 63 4.77 10.38 -8.30
CA PHE A 63 3.33 10.41 -8.11
C PHE A 63 3.02 10.47 -6.63
N THR A 64 2.20 11.44 -6.23
CA THR A 64 1.67 11.55 -4.87
C THR A 64 0.17 11.78 -4.92
N HIS A 65 -0.60 11.02 -4.15
CA HIS A 65 -2.04 11.22 -4.08
C HIS A 65 -2.63 10.83 -2.73
N ILE A 66 -3.61 11.60 -2.26
CA ILE A 66 -4.43 11.24 -1.11
C ILE A 66 -5.72 10.62 -1.62
N MET A 67 -6.00 9.39 -1.20
CA MET A 67 -7.19 8.64 -1.57
C MET A 67 -8.01 8.32 -0.33
N ASP A 68 -9.33 8.26 -0.48
CA ASP A 68 -10.19 7.62 0.51
C ASP A 68 -10.06 6.11 0.33
N THR A 69 -9.54 5.41 1.33
CA THR A 69 -9.27 3.97 1.27
C THR A 69 -10.56 3.18 1.06
N CYS A 70 -11.66 3.59 1.71
CA CYS A 70 -12.98 3.02 1.48
C CYS A 70 -13.51 3.36 0.08
N GLY A 71 -13.20 4.57 -0.40
CA GLY A 71 -13.55 5.08 -1.71
C GLY A 71 -12.89 4.30 -2.85
N VAL A 72 -11.60 3.94 -2.74
CA VAL A 72 -10.86 3.17 -3.75
C VAL A 72 -11.56 1.86 -4.07
N VAL A 73 -12.10 1.18 -3.06
CA VAL A 73 -12.78 -0.10 -3.27
C VAL A 73 -14.13 0.09 -3.97
N SER A 74 -14.86 1.15 -3.62
CA SER A 74 -16.12 1.52 -4.28
C SER A 74 -15.95 2.27 -5.61
N ALA A 75 -14.71 2.58 -6.03
CA ALA A 75 -14.47 3.49 -7.15
C ALA A 75 -14.96 2.90 -8.48
N VAL A 76 -15.84 3.65 -9.16
CA VAL A 76 -16.36 3.29 -10.49
C VAL A 76 -15.25 3.31 -11.55
N LYS A 77 -14.32 4.28 -11.46
CA LYS A 77 -13.19 4.38 -12.38
C LYS A 77 -12.11 3.35 -12.04
N ASN A 78 -11.78 2.49 -13.00
CA ASN A 78 -10.64 1.59 -12.92
C ASN A 78 -9.35 2.42 -12.93
N ASN A 79 -8.65 2.46 -11.79
CA ASN A 79 -7.31 3.01 -11.67
C ASN A 79 -6.34 1.93 -11.20
N ILE A 80 -5.04 2.24 -11.20
CA ILE A 80 -4.00 1.27 -10.85
C ILE A 80 -4.18 0.74 -9.42
N PHE A 81 -4.64 1.58 -8.49
CA PHE A 81 -4.85 1.22 -7.08
C PHE A 81 -5.99 0.22 -6.91
N LYS A 82 -7.09 0.40 -7.65
CA LYS A 82 -8.20 -0.54 -7.67
C LYS A 82 -7.75 -1.90 -8.21
N ALA A 83 -6.99 -1.92 -9.31
CA ALA A 83 -6.50 -3.16 -9.89
C ALA A 83 -5.53 -3.91 -8.95
N TRP A 84 -4.65 -3.18 -8.26
CA TRP A 84 -3.76 -3.77 -7.26
C TRP A 84 -4.53 -4.29 -6.05
N PHE A 85 -5.50 -3.53 -5.55
CA PHE A 85 -6.34 -3.97 -4.42
C PHE A 85 -7.16 -5.21 -4.77
N GLN A 86 -7.73 -5.28 -5.99
CA GLN A 86 -8.41 -6.48 -6.49
C GLN A 86 -7.48 -7.70 -6.53
N SER A 87 -6.26 -7.52 -7.03
CA SER A 87 -5.25 -8.60 -7.01
C SER A 87 -4.86 -9.00 -5.59
N MET A 88 -4.81 -8.07 -4.62
CA MET A 88 -4.55 -8.41 -3.22
C MET A 88 -5.69 -9.23 -2.61
N LEU A 89 -6.95 -8.97 -2.97
CA LEU A 89 -8.11 -9.71 -2.46
C LEU A 89 -8.11 -11.17 -2.88
N GLU A 90 -7.52 -11.51 -4.02
CA GLU A 90 -7.34 -12.91 -4.46
C GLU A 90 -6.34 -13.68 -3.57
N HIS A 91 -5.52 -12.96 -2.81
CA HIS A 91 -4.43 -13.49 -1.98
C HIS A 91 -4.65 -13.25 -0.47
N GLY A 92 -5.80 -12.72 -0.08
CA GLY A 92 -6.06 -12.30 1.30
C GLY A 92 -7.54 -12.34 1.66
N ASN A 93 -7.87 -11.81 2.83
CA ASN A 93 -9.25 -11.78 3.34
C ASN A 93 -9.75 -10.36 3.63
N PHE A 94 -9.18 -9.34 2.99
CA PHE A 94 -9.62 -7.96 3.17
C PHE A 94 -11.08 -7.77 2.75
N MET A 95 -11.79 -6.87 3.43
CA MET A 95 -13.18 -6.57 3.06
C MET A 95 -13.23 -5.59 1.88
N TYR A 96 -14.13 -5.88 0.93
CA TYR A 96 -14.37 -4.99 -0.22
C TYR A 96 -15.12 -3.70 0.16
N ASN A 97 -15.83 -3.71 1.29
CA ASN A 97 -16.70 -2.61 1.65
C ASN A 97 -16.33 -2.08 3.03
N CYS A 98 -16.37 -0.76 3.18
CA CYS A 98 -16.39 -0.16 4.49
C CYS A 98 -17.81 -0.22 5.09
N PRO A 99 -17.94 -0.36 6.42
CA PRO A 99 -16.85 -0.37 7.39
C PRO A 99 -16.07 -1.70 7.39
N VAL A 100 -14.74 -1.62 7.40
CA VAL A 100 -13.89 -2.79 7.67
C VAL A 100 -14.01 -3.08 9.16
N ILE A 101 -14.57 -4.25 9.51
CA ILE A 101 -14.82 -4.62 10.91
C ILE A 101 -13.52 -4.97 11.63
N GLU A 102 -13.54 -4.95 12.96
CA GLU A 102 -12.44 -5.48 13.76
C GLU A 102 -12.22 -6.98 13.49
N GLY A 103 -10.98 -7.44 13.59
CA GLY A 103 -10.63 -8.81 13.29
C GLY A 103 -9.24 -8.99 12.69
N HIS A 104 -8.97 -10.25 12.32
CA HIS A 104 -7.71 -10.68 11.74
C HIS A 104 -7.77 -10.64 10.21
N TYR A 105 -6.80 -9.95 9.62
CA TYR A 105 -6.65 -9.82 8.18
C TYR A 105 -5.26 -10.21 7.74
N PHE A 106 -5.16 -10.83 6.58
CA PHE A 106 -3.91 -11.28 6.01
C PHE A 106 -3.87 -11.09 4.49
N LEU A 107 -2.65 -11.09 3.98
CA LEU A 107 -2.30 -11.18 2.57
C LEU A 107 -1.13 -12.16 2.47
N HIS A 108 -1.27 -13.21 1.68
CA HIS A 108 -0.26 -14.24 1.54
C HIS A 108 0.25 -14.36 0.12
N ASN A 109 1.57 -14.36 -0.01
CA ASN A 109 2.30 -14.59 -1.26
C ASN A 109 1.85 -13.67 -2.41
N TRP A 110 1.46 -12.43 -2.10
CA TRP A 110 1.02 -11.50 -3.14
C TRP A 110 2.20 -10.99 -3.96
N LYS A 111 2.06 -11.00 -5.28
CA LYS A 111 3.08 -10.52 -6.20
C LYS A 111 2.43 -9.62 -7.24
N LEU A 112 3.11 -8.50 -7.54
CA LEU A 112 2.61 -7.60 -8.56
C LEU A 112 2.78 -8.23 -9.95
N ALA A 113 1.67 -8.61 -10.55
CA ALA A 113 1.64 -9.25 -11.85
C ALA A 113 2.05 -8.27 -12.97
N PRO A 114 2.77 -8.70 -14.03
CA PRO A 114 3.29 -7.80 -15.06
C PRO A 114 2.26 -6.89 -15.73
N GLN A 115 1.04 -7.39 -15.95
CA GLN A 115 -0.08 -6.67 -16.55
C GLN A 115 -0.64 -5.55 -15.66
N LEU A 116 -0.35 -5.59 -14.36
CA LEU A 116 -0.75 -4.57 -13.40
C LEU A 116 0.27 -3.44 -13.27
N ILE A 117 1.42 -3.55 -13.95
CA ILE A 117 2.47 -2.53 -13.95
C ILE A 117 2.13 -1.49 -15.03
N PRO A 118 1.93 -0.21 -14.66
CA PRO A 118 1.65 0.82 -15.65
C PRO A 118 2.84 1.02 -16.61
N GLN A 119 2.56 1.06 -17.92
CA GLN A 119 3.60 1.10 -18.96
C GLN A 119 4.43 2.39 -18.95
N TYR A 120 3.88 3.48 -18.41
CA TYR A 120 4.55 4.78 -18.30
C TYR A 120 5.65 4.83 -17.22
N LEU A 121 5.79 3.80 -16.38
CA LEU A 121 6.86 3.74 -15.39
C LEU A 121 8.22 3.47 -16.06
N TYR A 122 9.28 4.10 -15.53
CA TYR A 122 10.66 3.91 -15.98
C TYR A 122 11.31 2.71 -15.27
N ALA A 123 12.33 2.09 -15.86
CA ALA A 123 13.12 1.12 -15.11
C ALA A 123 13.93 1.83 -14.03
N GLY A 124 14.05 1.23 -12.84
CA GLY A 124 14.78 1.82 -11.71
C GLY A 124 14.33 1.27 -10.36
N ASP A 125 14.96 1.79 -9.30
CA ASP A 125 14.60 1.48 -7.92
C ASP A 125 13.45 2.38 -7.46
N TYR A 126 12.35 1.74 -7.05
CA TYR A 126 11.15 2.39 -6.56
C TYR A 126 11.04 2.26 -5.05
N ARG A 127 10.60 3.35 -4.42
CA ARG A 127 10.09 3.36 -3.05
C ARG A 127 8.64 3.79 -3.09
N VAL A 128 7.76 2.91 -2.65
CA VAL A 128 6.33 3.18 -2.50
C VAL A 128 6.06 3.35 -1.02
N THR A 129 5.46 4.48 -0.64
CA THR A 129 5.04 4.72 0.74
C THR A 129 3.53 4.91 0.80
N GLY A 130 2.90 4.40 1.86
CA GLY A 130 1.49 4.58 2.16
C GLY A 130 1.33 5.04 3.59
N HIS A 131 0.91 6.29 3.78
CA HIS A 131 0.61 6.87 5.08
C HIS A 131 -0.91 6.90 5.28
N PHE A 132 -1.41 6.06 6.18
CA PHE A 132 -2.82 5.90 6.48
C PHE A 132 -3.22 6.72 7.70
N PHE A 133 -4.32 7.46 7.58
CA PHE A 133 -4.77 8.39 8.61
C PHE A 133 -6.28 8.67 8.55
N PHE A 134 -6.80 9.19 9.66
CA PHE A 134 -8.08 9.90 9.69
C PHE A 134 -7.86 11.42 9.84
N GLY A 135 -8.85 12.21 9.44
CA GLY A 135 -8.82 13.67 9.57
C GLY A 135 -8.16 14.37 8.38
N LYS A 136 -7.34 15.38 8.65
CA LYS A 136 -6.66 16.21 7.64
C LYS A 136 -5.15 15.99 7.69
N PHE A 137 -4.59 15.62 6.54
CA PHE A 137 -3.18 15.26 6.37
C PHE A 137 -2.23 16.36 6.86
N LYS A 138 -1.18 15.98 7.59
CA LYS A 138 -0.13 16.84 8.16
C LYS A 138 -0.68 17.99 9.01
N THR A 139 -1.75 17.75 9.77
CA THR A 139 -2.30 18.73 10.71
C THR A 139 -2.46 18.13 12.10
N LYS A 140 -2.69 18.98 13.12
CA LYS A 140 -2.93 18.53 14.50
C LYS A 140 -4.18 17.64 14.66
N THR A 141 -5.10 17.66 13.70
CA THR A 141 -6.32 16.83 13.72
C THR A 141 -6.12 15.49 13.01
N GLU A 142 -4.94 15.24 12.45
CA GLU A 142 -4.58 13.96 11.89
C GLU A 142 -4.53 12.89 12.99
N GLN A 143 -5.16 11.75 12.73
CA GLN A 143 -4.99 10.55 13.54
C GLN A 143 -4.23 9.53 12.72
N PHE A 144 -2.96 9.35 13.06
CA PHE A 144 -2.09 8.34 12.47
C PHE A 144 -2.62 6.92 12.71
N VAL A 145 -2.64 6.12 11.65
CA VAL A 145 -3.09 4.72 11.68
C VAL A 145 -1.94 3.77 11.35
N LEU A 146 -1.30 3.93 10.20
CA LEU A 146 -0.30 3.01 9.66
C LEU A 146 0.61 3.74 8.67
N ASP A 147 1.90 3.48 8.72
CA ASP A 147 2.86 3.77 7.65
C ASP A 147 3.35 2.46 7.06
N LEU A 148 3.37 2.38 5.74
CA LEU A 148 3.99 1.31 4.97
C LEU A 148 5.04 1.89 4.03
N THR A 149 6.17 1.20 3.91
CA THR A 149 7.18 1.48 2.89
C THR A 149 7.56 0.17 2.21
N VAL A 150 7.56 0.15 0.89
CA VAL A 150 8.00 -0.99 0.08
C VAL A 150 9.04 -0.51 -0.93
N PHE A 151 10.17 -1.21 -0.97
CA PHE A 151 11.24 -1.01 -1.94
C PHE A 151 11.16 -2.09 -3.01
N ALA A 152 11.23 -1.70 -4.27
CA ALA A 152 11.15 -2.62 -5.38
C ALA A 152 11.95 -2.14 -6.59
N LEU A 153 12.58 -3.07 -7.31
CA LEU A 153 13.25 -2.82 -8.57
C LEU A 153 12.31 -3.13 -9.74
N LEU A 154 12.08 -2.14 -10.60
CA LEU A 154 11.34 -2.32 -11.85
C LEU A 154 12.33 -2.53 -13.01
N LYS A 155 12.26 -3.70 -13.66
CA LYS A 155 13.00 -4.01 -14.87
C LYS A 155 12.07 -3.92 -16.08
N LYS A 156 12.51 -3.21 -17.13
CA LYS A 156 11.90 -3.34 -18.46
C LYS A 156 12.53 -4.56 -19.14
N ASN A 157 11.70 -5.37 -19.79
CA ASN A 157 12.17 -6.45 -20.64
C ASN A 157 12.45 -5.87 -22.02
#